data_AF-A0A6C0AV01-F1
#
_entry.id   AF-A0A6C0AV01-F1
#
_cell.length_a   1.000
_cell.length_b   1.000
_cell.length_c   1.000
_cell.angle_alpha   90.00
_cell.angle_beta   90.00
_cell.angle_gamma   90.00
#
_symmetry.space_group_name_H-M   'P 1'
#
loop_
_entity.id
_entity.type
_entity.pdbx_description
1 polymer ?
#
loop_
_entity_poly.entity_id
_entity_poly.type
_entity_poly.pdbx_seq_one_letter_code
_entity_poly.pdbx_strand_id
1 'polypeptide(L)'
;MEEQFFDRKNYDTIYSVLNDDINERFGKQLNQIPVNAGDIIYESMVNAFNNKSVKDTLSELNKTVLRVSIPIIIGSQVRETTHADEKIAIFKEEEEKKNEDLNGSLVKVEKETVPKKRVDMEFDLDINSSDRNEWLENSTDNAYSLDVNLGAGSTFAGISTQISLKNVKSVDIAHVLLPDIDGNLDKYPFLYLKIEEIPGMGHSTSEEGRKSLVKLMRDKKWSESSSSNVSYILFGNRGAHRSSADGWWYTHDSLININKLSIRILTPNGFQIQGFNDVFLITHIKEMSDDLEITLNDSFGLNNFHVGNRIGFKGLSEQEDPDVDPDIDGDLATYLENNEFEVSAVSTGTKKITIKKTISGYSSDGSPEYDDYGPLDNRIQVSGKIMNLSIQSTFGFNIKSTKFAFPEKQQIT
;
A
#
# COMPACT_ATOMS: atom_id res chain seq x y z
N MET A 1 47.00 -15.56 -12.56
CA MET A 1 45.82 -14.94 -11.93
C MET A 1 45.52 -15.59 -10.58
N GLU A 2 45.39 -16.91 -10.49
CA GLU A 2 45.20 -17.65 -9.23
C GLU A 2 46.28 -17.36 -8.18
N GLU A 3 47.54 -17.58 -8.55
CA GLU A 3 48.70 -17.35 -7.67
C GLU A 3 48.83 -15.89 -7.21
N GLN A 4 48.38 -14.93 -8.03
CA GLN A 4 48.41 -13.51 -7.69
C GLN A 4 47.24 -13.09 -6.80
N PHE A 5 46.09 -13.75 -6.95
CA PHE A 5 44.89 -13.41 -6.20
C PHE A 5 44.93 -13.99 -4.79
N PHE A 6 45.42 -15.22 -4.62
CA PHE A 6 45.62 -15.85 -3.31
C PHE A 6 47.00 -15.58 -2.69
N ASP A 7 47.81 -14.69 -3.29
CA ASP A 7 49.08 -14.28 -2.69
C ASP A 7 48.84 -13.55 -1.36
N ARG A 8 49.76 -13.77 -0.42
CA ARG A 8 49.70 -13.15 0.91
C ARG A 8 49.69 -11.64 0.84
N LYS A 9 50.43 -11.02 -0.10
CA LYS A 9 50.43 -9.57 -0.26
C LYS A 9 49.08 -9.02 -0.73
N ASN A 10 48.37 -9.78 -1.57
CA ASN A 10 47.04 -9.39 -2.03
C ASN A 10 46.02 -9.52 -0.89
N TYR A 11 46.10 -10.59 -0.11
CA TYR A 11 45.31 -10.76 1.10
C TYR A 11 45.55 -9.62 2.11
N ASP A 12 46.81 -9.29 2.40
CA ASP A 12 47.18 -8.21 3.33
C ASP A 12 46.66 -6.84 2.83
N THR A 13 46.63 -6.63 1.51
CA THR A 13 46.06 -5.41 0.91
C THR A 13 44.54 -5.34 1.13
N ILE A 14 43.81 -6.44 0.90
CA ILE A 14 42.36 -6.52 1.14
C ILE A 14 42.07 -6.31 2.62
N TYR A 15 42.86 -6.95 3.50
CA TYR A 15 42.73 -6.82 4.94
C TYR A 15 42.96 -5.38 5.41
N SER A 16 43.99 -4.69 4.88
CA SER A 16 44.25 -3.28 5.19
C SER A 16 43.11 -2.37 4.77
N VAL A 17 42.62 -2.51 3.54
CA VAL A 17 41.51 -1.68 3.03
C VAL A 17 40.25 -1.87 3.86
N LEU A 18 39.96 -3.10 4.24
CA LEU A 18 38.83 -3.44 5.09
C LEU A 18 39.00 -2.90 6.53
N ASN A 19 40.20 -3.00 7.09
CA ASN A 19 40.52 -2.46 8.40
C ASN A 19 40.39 -0.94 8.45
N ASP A 20 40.79 -0.25 7.37
CA ASP A 20 40.65 1.20 7.26
C ASP A 20 39.18 1.62 7.16
N ASP A 21 38.37 0.96 6.33
CA ASP A 21 36.92 1.23 6.21
C ASP A 21 36.17 0.97 7.53
N ILE A 22 36.53 -0.09 8.26
CA ILE A 22 35.96 -0.38 9.58
C ILE A 22 36.38 0.66 10.62
N ASN A 23 37.65 1.05 10.63
CA ASN A 23 38.15 2.07 11.55
C ASN A 23 37.51 3.44 11.29
N GLU A 24 37.30 3.79 10.01
CA GLU A 24 36.60 5.03 9.63
C GLU A 24 35.12 5.00 10.07
N ARG A 25 34.43 3.87 9.93
CA ARG A 25 33.00 3.75 10.27
C ARG A 25 32.73 3.63 11.77
N PHE A 26 33.60 2.95 12.52
CA PHE A 26 33.30 2.54 13.90
C PHE A 26 34.38 2.93 14.92
N GLY A 27 35.52 3.50 14.49
CA GLY A 27 36.63 3.86 15.37
C GLY A 27 37.33 2.66 16.01
N LYS A 28 37.21 1.47 15.42
CA LYS A 28 37.79 0.20 15.91
C LYS A 28 38.67 -0.43 14.84
N GLN A 29 39.71 -1.15 15.24
CA GLN A 29 40.48 -2.01 14.34
C GLN A 29 39.71 -3.31 14.03
N LEU A 30 39.97 -3.90 12.86
CA LEU A 30 39.30 -5.12 12.39
C LEU A 30 39.48 -6.31 13.35
N ASN A 31 40.63 -6.40 14.01
CA ASN A 31 40.93 -7.42 15.03
C ASN A 31 40.22 -7.18 16.37
N GLN A 32 39.54 -6.04 16.55
CA GLN A 32 38.72 -5.71 17.72
C GLN A 32 37.23 -6.03 17.49
N ILE A 33 36.86 -6.51 16.29
CA ILE A 33 35.51 -7.01 16.01
C ILE A 33 35.45 -8.48 16.48
N PRO A 34 34.37 -8.91 17.16
CA PRO A 34 34.21 -10.29 17.63
C PRO A 34 33.83 -11.26 16.51
N VAL A 35 34.52 -11.19 15.36
CA VAL A 35 34.39 -12.11 14.23
C VAL A 35 35.76 -12.47 13.68
N ASN A 36 35.89 -13.69 13.15
CA ASN A 36 37.10 -14.09 12.44
C ASN A 36 37.11 -13.46 11.04
N ALA A 37 37.51 -12.19 10.97
CA ALA A 37 37.60 -11.45 9.71
C ALA A 37 38.53 -12.13 8.70
N GLY A 38 39.55 -12.85 9.16
CA GLY A 38 40.46 -13.56 8.26
C GLY A 38 39.79 -14.69 7.50
N ASP A 39 38.99 -15.51 8.20
CA ASP A 39 38.22 -16.59 7.57
C ASP A 39 37.19 -16.01 6.58
N ILE A 40 36.49 -14.93 6.94
CA ILE A 40 35.49 -14.27 6.08
C ILE A 40 36.13 -13.75 4.78
N ILE A 41 37.30 -13.12 4.88
CA ILE A 41 38.02 -12.61 3.71
C ILE A 41 38.48 -13.79 2.84
N TYR A 42 39.05 -14.83 3.44
CA TYR A 42 39.56 -15.99 2.71
C TYR A 42 38.43 -16.75 1.99
N GLU A 43 37.31 -17.02 2.66
CA GLU A 43 36.12 -17.63 2.05
C GLU A 43 35.55 -16.77 0.92
N SER A 44 35.53 -15.45 1.10
CA SER A 44 35.10 -14.51 0.06
C SER A 44 36.05 -14.52 -1.14
N MET A 45 37.36 -14.67 -0.93
CA MET A 45 38.34 -14.85 -2.01
C MET A 45 38.09 -16.16 -2.76
N VAL A 46 37.91 -17.28 -2.06
CA VAL A 46 37.60 -18.57 -2.70
C VAL A 46 36.34 -18.47 -3.57
N ASN A 47 35.28 -17.86 -3.04
CA ASN A 47 34.03 -17.67 -3.77
C ASN A 47 34.15 -16.71 -4.97
N ALA A 48 34.88 -15.61 -4.83
CA ALA A 48 35.11 -14.68 -5.93
C ALA A 48 35.96 -15.33 -7.05
N PHE A 49 36.94 -16.15 -6.69
CA PHE A 49 37.77 -16.86 -7.66
C PHE A 49 37.02 -17.96 -8.41
N ASN A 50 36.15 -18.71 -7.73
CA ASN A 50 35.36 -19.78 -8.33
C ASN A 50 34.30 -19.26 -9.29
N ASN A 51 33.79 -18.04 -9.07
CA ASN A 51 32.77 -17.40 -9.89
C ASN A 51 33.33 -16.34 -10.86
N LYS A 52 34.65 -16.28 -11.04
CA LYS A 52 35.28 -15.28 -11.91
C LYS A 52 34.92 -15.49 -13.38
N SER A 53 34.76 -14.38 -14.09
CA SER A 53 34.75 -14.34 -15.54
C SER A 53 36.17 -14.31 -16.10
N VAL A 54 36.35 -14.81 -17.33
CA VAL A 54 37.64 -14.78 -18.05
C VAL A 54 38.13 -13.34 -18.28
N LYS A 55 37.23 -12.35 -18.22
CA LYS A 55 37.53 -10.93 -18.40
C LYS A 55 37.88 -10.21 -17.10
N ASP A 56 37.70 -10.85 -15.93
CA ASP A 56 37.87 -10.18 -14.65
C ASP A 56 39.35 -9.90 -14.38
N THR A 57 39.63 -8.68 -13.95
CA THR A 57 40.95 -8.26 -13.48
C THR A 57 41.13 -8.57 -12.00
N LEU A 58 42.38 -8.63 -11.53
CA LEU A 58 42.70 -8.78 -10.10
C LEU A 58 42.00 -7.72 -9.24
N SER A 59 41.91 -6.48 -9.74
CA SER A 59 41.22 -5.38 -9.06
C SER A 59 39.72 -5.62 -8.93
N GLU A 60 39.07 -6.17 -9.95
CA GLU A 60 37.64 -6.50 -9.92
C GLU A 60 37.33 -7.65 -8.97
N LEU A 61 38.20 -8.67 -8.92
CA LEU A 61 38.07 -9.75 -7.96
C LEU A 61 38.25 -9.24 -6.51
N ASN A 62 39.24 -8.40 -6.25
CA ASN A 62 39.44 -7.78 -4.93
C ASN A 62 38.24 -6.91 -4.51
N LYS A 63 37.65 -6.14 -5.45
CA LYS A 63 36.42 -5.37 -5.18
C LYS A 63 35.24 -6.27 -4.85
N THR A 64 35.12 -7.42 -5.51
CA THR A 64 34.07 -8.41 -5.20
C THR A 64 34.26 -8.98 -3.80
N VAL A 65 35.50 -9.32 -3.40
CA VAL A 65 35.81 -9.79 -2.04
C VAL A 65 35.42 -8.75 -0.99
N LEU A 66 35.78 -7.48 -1.18
CA LEU A 66 35.43 -6.40 -0.27
C LEU A 66 33.91 -6.19 -0.18
N ARG A 67 33.21 -6.22 -1.33
CA ARG A 67 31.74 -6.08 -1.37
C ARG A 67 31.00 -7.18 -0.61
N VAL A 68 31.57 -8.38 -0.55
CA VAL A 68 30.98 -9.51 0.18
C VAL A 68 31.41 -9.50 1.66
N SER A 69 32.68 -9.21 1.94
CA SER A 69 33.24 -9.29 3.29
C SER A 69 32.76 -8.14 4.19
N ILE A 70 32.67 -6.92 3.66
CA ILE A 70 32.27 -5.71 4.43
C ILE A 70 30.89 -5.90 5.09
N PRO A 71 29.80 -6.28 4.38
CA PRO A 71 28.49 -6.44 4.98
C PRO A 71 28.43 -7.53 6.06
N ILE A 72 29.17 -8.63 5.89
CA ILE A 72 29.20 -9.75 6.85
C ILE A 72 29.85 -9.29 8.16
N ILE A 73 30.97 -8.57 8.04
CA ILE A 73 31.72 -8.07 9.19
C ILE A 73 30.95 -6.95 9.90
N ILE A 74 30.33 -6.03 9.15
CA ILE A 74 29.47 -4.97 9.72
C ILE A 74 28.23 -5.55 10.38
N GLY A 75 27.56 -6.53 9.76
CA GLY A 75 26.36 -7.16 10.31
C GLY A 75 26.58 -7.82 11.67
N SER A 76 27.83 -8.19 11.98
CA SER A 76 28.20 -8.73 13.30
C SER A 76 28.34 -7.66 14.40
N GLN A 77 28.61 -6.40 14.07
CA GLN A 77 28.69 -5.28 15.04
C GLN A 77 27.31 -4.79 15.48
N VAL A 78 26.24 -5.06 14.73
CA VAL A 78 24.87 -4.58 15.05
C VAL A 78 24.23 -5.38 16.21
N ARG A 79 24.97 -6.29 16.86
CA ARG A 79 24.57 -6.97 18.09
C ARG A 79 25.52 -6.71 19.25
N GLU A 80 25.67 -5.44 19.63
CA GLU A 80 25.97 -5.08 21.01
C GLU A 80 24.90 -4.10 21.51
N THR A 81 23.81 -4.65 22.04
CA THR A 81 22.89 -3.91 22.90
C THR A 81 23.60 -3.60 24.22
N THR A 82 24.23 -2.43 24.33
CA THR A 82 24.31 -1.78 25.65
C THR A 82 22.89 -1.40 26.06
N HIS A 83 22.32 -2.21 26.95
CA HIS A 83 20.98 -2.02 27.48
C HIS A 83 20.90 -0.74 28.34
N ALA A 84 19.72 -0.11 28.36
CA ALA A 84 19.41 1.03 29.23
C ALA A 84 19.62 0.74 30.74
N ASP A 85 19.79 -0.54 31.11
CA ASP A 85 20.04 -1.01 32.48
C ASP A 85 21.37 -0.53 33.08
N GLU A 86 22.40 -0.30 32.27
CA GLU A 86 23.69 0.21 32.79
C GLU A 86 23.64 1.69 33.19
N LYS A 87 22.63 2.45 32.71
CA LYS A 87 22.36 3.82 33.17
C LYS A 87 21.43 3.87 34.40
N ILE A 88 20.73 2.79 34.74
CA ILE A 88 19.87 2.72 35.94
C ILE A 88 20.72 2.73 37.23
N ALA A 89 21.95 2.21 37.19
CA ALA A 89 22.86 2.24 38.34
C ALA A 89 23.25 3.67 38.75
N ILE A 90 23.33 4.60 37.79
CA ILE A 90 23.72 6.00 38.03
C ILE A 90 22.59 6.78 38.74
N PHE A 91 21.33 6.42 38.51
CA PHE A 91 20.17 7.06 39.18
C PHE A 91 19.85 6.45 40.55
N LYS A 92 20.30 5.22 40.85
CA LYS A 92 20.06 4.57 42.15
C LYS A 92 20.97 5.07 43.27
N GLU A 93 22.18 5.55 42.98
CA GLU A 93 23.07 6.06 44.04
C GLU A 93 22.69 7.47 44.54
N GLU A 94 21.97 8.27 43.74
CA GLU A 94 21.61 9.65 44.13
C GLU A 94 20.26 9.75 44.86
N GLU A 95 19.31 8.83 44.67
CA GLU A 95 17.96 8.90 45.29
C GLU A 95 17.82 8.20 46.65
N GLU A 96 18.64 7.21 47.03
CA GLU A 96 18.52 6.54 48.34
C GLU A 96 19.12 7.33 49.53
N LYS A 97 19.58 8.57 49.31
CA LYS A 97 20.00 9.48 50.40
C LYS A 97 18.92 10.43 50.92
N LYS A 98 17.66 10.36 50.47
CA LYS A 98 16.60 11.22 51.01
C LYS A 98 15.25 10.52 51.21
N ASN A 99 15.00 10.22 52.49
CA ASN A 99 13.74 10.32 53.24
C ASN A 99 12.59 9.39 52.83
N GLU A 100 12.25 8.38 53.64
CA GLU A 100 11.46 8.40 54.89
C GLU A 100 9.93 8.49 54.69
N ASP A 101 9.29 7.41 55.16
CA ASP A 101 7.92 7.21 55.65
C ASP A 101 6.70 7.54 54.76
N LEU A 102 5.90 6.51 54.44
CA LEU A 102 4.60 6.27 55.12
C LEU A 102 3.88 4.99 54.59
N ASN A 103 3.33 4.24 55.54
CA ASN A 103 2.69 2.92 55.43
C ASN A 103 1.45 2.83 54.51
N GLY A 104 1.30 1.68 53.85
CA GLY A 104 0.03 1.21 53.27
C GLY A 104 0.16 -0.17 52.65
N SER A 105 -0.27 -1.22 53.35
CA SER A 105 -0.25 -2.61 52.88
C SER A 105 -1.16 -2.81 51.66
N LEU A 106 -0.56 -3.06 50.49
CA LEU A 106 -1.26 -3.41 49.26
C LEU A 106 -1.24 -4.92 49.02
N VAL A 107 -2.45 -5.42 48.80
CA VAL A 107 -2.85 -6.77 48.35
C VAL A 107 -1.79 -7.43 47.47
N LYS A 108 -1.42 -8.68 47.81
CA LYS A 108 -0.64 -9.56 46.94
C LYS A 108 -1.43 -9.78 45.65
N VAL A 109 -1.12 -8.99 44.62
CA VAL A 109 -1.43 -9.37 43.23
C VAL A 109 -0.38 -10.40 42.86
N GLU A 110 -0.80 -11.67 42.77
CA GLU A 110 0.00 -12.70 42.14
C GLU A 110 0.32 -12.24 40.71
N LYS A 111 1.57 -11.83 40.49
CA LYS A 111 2.08 -11.60 39.13
C LYS A 111 2.10 -12.96 38.44
N GLU A 112 1.08 -13.24 37.62
CA GLU A 112 1.13 -14.29 36.61
C GLU A 112 2.40 -14.08 35.77
N THR A 113 3.44 -14.86 36.09
CA THR A 113 4.74 -14.88 35.42
C THR A 113 4.72 -15.98 34.36
N VAL A 114 3.68 -16.00 33.52
CA VAL A 114 3.70 -16.82 32.31
C VAL A 114 4.34 -15.96 31.21
N PRO A 115 5.52 -16.32 30.67
CA PRO A 115 6.06 -15.61 29.51
C PRO A 115 5.07 -15.75 28.35
N LYS A 116 4.40 -14.66 28.00
CA LYS A 116 3.48 -14.61 26.86
C LYS A 116 4.28 -14.91 25.59
N LYS A 117 4.10 -16.11 25.03
CA LYS A 117 4.74 -16.51 23.78
C LYS A 117 4.27 -15.56 22.68
N ARG A 118 5.21 -14.88 22.01
CA ARG A 118 4.89 -14.08 20.83
C ARG A 118 4.70 -15.03 19.65
N VAL A 119 3.62 -14.84 18.90
CA VAL A 119 3.33 -15.58 17.68
C VAL A 119 3.36 -14.58 16.53
N ASP A 120 4.11 -14.91 15.49
CA ASP A 120 4.11 -14.17 14.25
C ASP A 120 2.80 -14.45 13.51
N MET A 121 2.17 -13.39 12.99
CA MET A 121 0.95 -13.45 12.20
C MET A 121 1.22 -12.78 10.85
N GLU A 122 0.63 -13.31 9.80
CA GLU A 122 0.65 -12.71 8.47
C GLU A 122 -0.77 -12.30 8.10
N PHE A 123 -0.90 -11.11 7.52
CA PHE A 123 -2.15 -10.56 7.04
C PHE A 123 -2.00 -10.20 5.57
N ASP A 124 -2.92 -10.69 4.76
CA ASP A 124 -3.08 -10.27 3.37
C ASP A 124 -4.17 -9.19 3.35
N LEU A 125 -3.80 -8.01 2.88
CA LEU A 125 -4.66 -6.85 2.83
C LEU A 125 -4.76 -6.39 1.38
N ASP A 126 -5.93 -6.61 0.78
CA ASP A 126 -6.26 -6.08 -0.54
C ASP A 126 -7.20 -4.89 -0.37
N ILE A 127 -6.83 -3.75 -0.94
CA ILE A 127 -7.54 -2.49 -0.80
C ILE A 127 -7.94 -2.03 -2.19
N ASN A 128 -9.25 -1.92 -2.46
CA ASN A 128 -9.76 -1.27 -3.65
C ASN A 128 -10.35 0.11 -3.32
N SER A 129 -10.05 1.13 -4.13
CA SER A 129 -10.65 2.46 -4.00
C SER A 129 -12.18 2.47 -4.08
N SER A 130 -12.82 1.44 -4.66
CA SER A 130 -14.29 1.32 -4.68
C SER A 130 -14.91 0.93 -3.35
N ASP A 131 -14.12 0.35 -2.42
CA ASP A 131 -14.62 -0.18 -1.15
C ASP A 131 -14.90 0.93 -0.11
N ARG A 132 -14.99 2.19 -0.56
CA ARG A 132 -15.37 3.33 0.28
C ARG A 132 -16.82 3.15 0.75
N ASN A 133 -17.02 3.19 2.07
CA ASN A 133 -18.35 3.03 2.67
C ASN A 133 -19.30 4.16 2.23
N GLU A 134 -18.79 5.37 2.06
CA GLU A 134 -19.52 6.52 1.54
C GLU A 134 -18.81 7.10 0.32
N TRP A 135 -19.61 7.43 -0.70
CA TRP A 135 -19.12 8.12 -1.88
C TRP A 135 -19.24 9.62 -1.59
N LEU A 136 -18.15 10.33 -1.42
CA LEU A 136 -18.17 11.77 -1.08
C LEU A 136 -17.59 12.57 -2.25
N GLU A 137 -18.38 13.48 -2.84
CA GLU A 137 -18.01 14.28 -4.03
C GLU A 137 -16.75 15.15 -3.80
N ASN A 138 -16.58 15.64 -2.57
CA ASN A 138 -15.42 16.47 -2.17
C ASN A 138 -14.43 15.70 -1.29
N SER A 139 -14.40 14.37 -1.38
CA SER A 139 -13.43 13.59 -0.63
C SER A 139 -12.01 13.89 -1.11
N THR A 140 -11.05 13.87 -0.18
CA THR A 140 -9.64 13.70 -0.54
C THR A 140 -9.34 12.29 -1.07
N ASP A 141 -10.30 11.37 -0.90
CA ASP A 141 -10.19 10.00 -1.37
C ASP A 141 -10.63 9.84 -2.82
N ASN A 142 -9.72 9.33 -3.65
CA ASN A 142 -9.89 8.98 -5.06
C ASN A 142 -8.95 7.82 -5.42
N ALA A 143 -8.96 7.37 -6.68
CA ALA A 143 -8.11 6.28 -7.13
C ALA A 143 -6.58 6.46 -6.90
N TYR A 144 -6.07 7.64 -6.57
CA TYR A 144 -4.63 7.88 -6.30
C TYR A 144 -4.33 8.31 -4.87
N SER A 145 -5.35 8.50 -4.04
CA SER A 145 -5.24 9.01 -2.67
C SER A 145 -6.34 8.37 -1.86
N LEU A 146 -6.02 7.54 -0.88
CA LEU A 146 -7.02 6.80 -0.10
C LEU A 146 -6.64 6.77 1.37
N ASP A 147 -7.63 6.95 2.24
CA ASP A 147 -7.51 6.68 3.65
C ASP A 147 -8.25 5.39 4.02
N VAL A 148 -7.48 4.42 4.53
CA VAL A 148 -8.00 3.13 5.00
C VAL A 148 -7.92 3.08 6.51
N ASN A 149 -9.04 2.82 7.17
CA ASN A 149 -9.09 2.69 8.62
C ASN A 149 -9.04 1.21 9.03
N LEU A 150 -8.07 0.87 9.87
CA LEU A 150 -7.78 -0.48 10.32
C LEU A 150 -8.32 -0.69 11.74
N GLY A 151 -9.21 -1.65 11.92
CA GLY A 151 -9.82 -1.97 13.21
C GLY A 151 -10.95 -1.01 13.60
N ALA A 152 -11.57 -0.35 12.62
CA ALA A 152 -12.70 0.54 12.82
C ALA A 152 -14.04 -0.14 12.50
N GLY A 153 -15.10 0.29 13.19
CA GLY A 153 -16.48 -0.11 12.91
C GLY A 153 -17.06 0.58 11.66
N SER A 154 -18.30 0.23 11.31
CA SER A 154 -19.04 0.63 10.11
C SER A 154 -19.37 2.13 9.97
N THR A 155 -18.84 2.99 10.83
CA THR A 155 -19.15 4.45 10.87
C THR A 155 -18.09 5.32 10.19
N PHE A 156 -17.01 4.74 9.67
CA PHE A 156 -16.00 5.46 8.90
C PHE A 156 -16.39 5.55 7.42
N ALA A 157 -16.45 6.76 6.87
CA ALA A 157 -16.88 7.04 5.50
C ALA A 157 -15.93 6.50 4.40
N GLY A 158 -14.63 6.39 4.69
CA GLY A 158 -13.66 5.82 3.75
C GLY A 158 -13.68 4.29 3.72
N ILE A 159 -12.55 3.67 3.39
CA ILE A 159 -12.41 2.22 3.40
C ILE A 159 -12.15 1.77 4.85
N SER A 160 -12.91 0.80 5.36
CA SER A 160 -12.69 0.26 6.71
C SER A 160 -12.56 -1.26 6.70
N THR A 161 -11.68 -1.77 7.57
CA THR A 161 -11.53 -3.20 7.81
C THR A 161 -11.57 -3.49 9.31
N GLN A 162 -12.04 -4.69 9.66
CA GLN A 162 -12.01 -5.19 11.04
C GLN A 162 -10.58 -5.60 11.48
N ILE A 163 -9.62 -5.66 10.55
CA ILE A 163 -8.24 -6.03 10.83
C ILE A 163 -7.56 -4.89 11.61
N SER A 164 -7.09 -5.16 12.83
CA SER A 164 -6.23 -4.27 13.59
C SER A 164 -4.78 -4.77 13.52
N LEU A 165 -3.88 -3.95 12.99
CA LEU A 165 -2.48 -4.31 12.82
C LEU A 165 -1.65 -3.78 14.00
N LYS A 166 -1.13 -4.69 14.83
CA LYS A 166 -0.29 -4.37 15.98
C LYS A 166 1.10 -4.95 15.82
N ASN A 167 2.13 -4.26 16.32
CA ASN A 167 3.52 -4.71 16.28
C ASN A 167 3.94 -5.16 14.86
N VAL A 168 3.71 -4.32 13.87
CA VAL A 168 4.05 -4.62 12.46
C VAL A 168 5.56 -4.63 12.30
N LYS A 169 6.09 -5.78 11.84
CA LYS A 169 7.52 -6.05 11.66
C LYS A 169 7.97 -5.82 10.22
N SER A 170 7.13 -6.19 9.26
CA SER A 170 7.44 -6.03 7.86
C SER A 170 6.17 -5.93 7.03
N VAL A 171 6.31 -5.26 5.90
CA VAL A 171 5.28 -5.12 4.88
C VAL A 171 5.90 -5.54 3.57
N ASP A 172 5.13 -6.25 2.75
CA ASP A 172 5.39 -6.53 1.34
C ASP A 172 4.22 -6.00 0.52
N ILE A 173 4.48 -5.61 -0.72
CA ILE A 173 3.52 -5.03 -1.65
C ILE A 173 3.39 -6.09 -2.74
N ALA A 174 2.26 -6.79 -2.71
CA ALA A 174 1.97 -7.88 -3.63
C ALA A 174 1.66 -7.33 -5.03
N HIS A 175 0.79 -6.32 -5.10
CA HIS A 175 0.37 -5.68 -6.35
C HIS A 175 -0.02 -4.22 -6.15
N VAL A 176 0.18 -3.44 -7.21
CA VAL A 176 -0.38 -2.08 -7.34
C VAL A 176 -0.95 -1.96 -8.75
N LEU A 177 -2.26 -1.77 -8.82
CA LEU A 177 -3.00 -1.48 -10.03
C LEU A 177 -3.49 -0.04 -9.92
N LEU A 178 -3.17 0.78 -10.91
CA LEU A 178 -3.71 2.14 -11.00
C LEU A 178 -4.50 2.29 -12.28
N PRO A 179 -5.54 3.13 -12.29
CA PRO A 179 -6.20 3.46 -13.54
C PRO A 179 -5.26 4.32 -14.40
N ASP A 180 -5.24 4.11 -15.70
CA ASP A 180 -4.51 4.88 -16.70
C ASP A 180 -5.43 5.18 -17.88
N ILE A 181 -6.35 6.09 -17.63
CA ILE A 181 -7.35 6.52 -18.61
C ILE A 181 -6.66 7.41 -19.64
N ASP A 182 -6.84 7.08 -20.92
CA ASP A 182 -6.25 7.79 -22.06
C ASP A 182 -4.71 7.97 -22.00
N GLY A 183 -4.00 7.07 -21.32
CA GLY A 183 -2.54 7.17 -21.18
C GLY A 183 -2.10 8.37 -20.34
N ASN A 184 -2.96 8.90 -19.45
CA ASN A 184 -2.63 10.07 -18.63
C ASN A 184 -1.43 9.83 -17.69
N LEU A 185 -1.09 8.57 -17.40
CA LEU A 185 0.12 8.19 -16.67
C LEU A 185 1.37 8.13 -17.56
N ASP A 186 1.26 8.07 -18.89
CA ASP A 186 2.42 8.01 -19.82
C ASP A 186 3.33 9.21 -19.73
N LYS A 187 2.79 10.36 -19.31
CA LYS A 187 3.58 11.58 -19.08
C LYS A 187 4.55 11.44 -17.90
N TYR A 188 4.35 10.46 -17.03
CA TYR A 188 5.21 10.19 -15.89
C TYR A 188 6.11 8.97 -16.16
N PRO A 189 7.44 9.13 -16.18
CA PRO A 189 8.35 7.99 -16.37
C PRO A 189 8.29 6.98 -15.22
N PHE A 190 7.82 7.42 -14.06
CA PHE A 190 7.59 6.63 -12.85
C PHE A 190 6.68 7.41 -11.91
N LEU A 191 6.10 6.71 -10.94
CA LEU A 191 5.32 7.26 -9.85
C LEU A 191 5.95 6.84 -8.52
N TYR A 192 5.40 7.32 -7.42
CA TYR A 192 5.84 6.97 -6.08
C TYR A 192 4.64 6.60 -5.21
N LEU A 193 4.71 5.43 -4.56
CA LEU A 193 3.75 5.04 -3.54
C LEU A 193 4.24 5.56 -2.18
N LYS A 194 3.43 6.38 -1.51
CA LYS A 194 3.64 6.82 -0.13
C LYS A 194 2.56 6.21 0.75
N ILE A 195 2.97 5.66 1.88
CA ILE A 195 2.09 5.28 2.98
C ILE A 195 2.61 6.02 4.21
N GLU A 196 1.80 6.92 4.77
CA GLU A 196 2.29 7.87 5.79
C GLU A 196 2.67 7.17 7.09
N GLU A 197 1.89 6.17 7.49
CA GLU A 197 2.05 5.42 8.74
C GLU A 197 3.15 4.36 8.67
N ILE A 198 3.74 4.15 7.49
CA ILE A 198 4.87 3.24 7.27
C ILE A 198 6.10 4.06 6.81
N PRO A 199 6.62 4.98 7.65
CA PRO A 199 7.73 5.83 7.27
C PRO A 199 9.04 5.02 7.23
N GLY A 200 9.79 5.15 6.13
CA GLY A 200 11.21 4.79 6.09
C GLY A 200 11.55 3.35 5.68
N MET A 201 10.59 2.56 5.20
CA MET A 201 10.83 1.15 4.86
C MET A 201 11.36 0.92 3.44
N GLY A 202 11.24 1.90 2.55
CA GLY A 202 11.98 1.98 1.29
C GLY A 202 12.16 3.45 0.98
N HIS A 203 13.38 3.91 0.72
CA HIS A 203 13.59 5.33 0.44
C HIS A 203 13.70 5.51 -1.06
N SER A 204 12.58 5.87 -1.69
CA SER A 204 12.62 6.57 -2.96
C SER A 204 12.27 8.03 -2.71
N THR A 205 13.15 8.94 -3.13
CA THR A 205 12.98 10.37 -2.90
C THR A 205 12.57 11.02 -4.21
N SER A 206 11.49 11.79 -4.20
CA SER A 206 11.08 12.60 -5.35
C SER A 206 12.16 13.63 -5.70
N GLU A 207 12.07 14.24 -6.88
CA GLU A 207 13.01 15.29 -7.31
C GLU A 207 13.03 16.48 -6.33
N GLU A 208 11.92 16.73 -5.63
CA GLU A 208 11.79 17.75 -4.58
C GLU A 208 12.10 17.26 -3.16
N GLY A 209 12.70 16.07 -2.98
CA GLY A 209 13.11 15.60 -1.66
C GLY A 209 12.02 14.89 -0.86
N ARG A 210 10.84 14.60 -1.44
CA ARG A 210 9.74 13.95 -0.70
C ARG A 210 9.96 12.45 -0.62
N LYS A 211 9.90 11.91 0.60
CA LYS A 211 10.05 10.49 0.85
C LYS A 211 8.80 9.72 0.45
N SER A 212 9.01 8.58 -0.19
CA SER A 212 7.98 7.61 -0.58
C SER A 212 8.49 6.20 -0.28
N LEU A 213 7.57 5.27 -0.07
CA LEU A 213 7.87 3.87 0.25
C LEU A 213 8.56 3.18 -0.93
N VAL A 214 8.04 3.33 -2.14
CA VAL A 214 8.60 2.68 -3.32
C VAL A 214 8.35 3.49 -4.59
N LYS A 215 9.33 3.43 -5.49
CA LYS A 215 9.21 3.90 -6.87
C LYS A 215 8.41 2.89 -7.69
N LEU A 216 7.39 3.36 -8.36
CA LEU A 216 6.45 2.62 -9.19
C LEU A 216 6.80 2.87 -10.66
N MET A 217 7.02 1.82 -11.46
CA MET A 217 7.34 1.91 -12.89
C MET A 217 6.31 1.13 -13.68
N ARG A 218 5.62 1.78 -14.62
CA ARG A 218 4.60 1.12 -15.45
C ARG A 218 5.17 -0.12 -16.15
N ASP A 219 4.43 -1.23 -16.11
CA ASP A 219 4.70 -2.35 -17.01
C ASP A 219 4.18 -2.01 -18.41
N LYS A 220 5.09 -1.69 -19.34
CA LYS A 220 4.72 -1.38 -20.73
C LYS A 220 4.30 -2.60 -21.55
N LYS A 221 4.49 -3.81 -21.02
CA LYS A 221 4.15 -5.07 -21.70
C LYS A 221 2.83 -5.65 -21.21
N TRP A 222 2.34 -5.20 -20.06
CA TRP A 222 1.08 -5.66 -19.50
C TRP A 222 -0.08 -4.88 -20.11
N SER A 223 -1.08 -5.62 -20.57
CA SER A 223 -2.37 -5.12 -21.02
C SER A 223 -3.38 -6.18 -20.64
N GLU A 224 -4.38 -5.80 -19.83
CA GLU A 224 -5.50 -6.68 -19.51
C GLU A 224 -6.41 -6.86 -20.74
N SER A 225 -6.55 -5.80 -21.55
CA SER A 225 -7.13 -5.78 -22.90
C SER A 225 -6.82 -4.45 -23.62
N SER A 226 -7.18 -4.32 -24.90
CA SER A 226 -7.08 -3.06 -25.66
C SER A 226 -8.01 -1.94 -25.19
N SER A 227 -8.96 -2.25 -24.30
CA SER A 227 -9.94 -1.32 -23.73
C SER A 227 -9.81 -1.15 -22.22
N SER A 228 -8.83 -1.81 -21.58
CA SER A 228 -8.61 -1.68 -20.15
C SER A 228 -7.93 -0.35 -19.85
N ASN A 229 -8.59 0.45 -19.01
CA ASN A 229 -8.02 1.67 -18.43
C ASN A 229 -7.18 1.36 -17.18
N VAL A 230 -6.62 0.15 -17.06
CA VAL A 230 -5.79 -0.26 -15.92
C VAL A 230 -4.34 -0.33 -16.38
N SER A 231 -3.43 0.16 -15.56
CA SER A 231 -2.00 -0.05 -15.70
C SER A 231 -1.50 -0.91 -14.55
N TYR A 232 -0.89 -2.05 -14.88
CA TYR A 232 -0.08 -2.82 -13.95
C TYR A 232 1.27 -2.13 -13.74
N ILE A 233 1.69 -2.03 -12.49
CA ILE A 233 2.86 -1.26 -12.14
C ILE A 233 3.92 -2.14 -11.47
N LEU A 234 5.11 -2.16 -12.07
CA LEU A 234 6.29 -2.84 -11.59
C LEU A 234 7.00 -2.01 -10.51
N PHE A 235 7.46 -2.68 -9.47
CA PHE A 235 8.19 -2.02 -8.38
C PHE A 235 9.63 -1.73 -8.79
N GLY A 236 9.95 -0.45 -8.96
CA GLY A 236 11.19 0.02 -9.55
C GLY A 236 12.38 0.20 -8.63
N ASN A 237 12.24 0.02 -7.31
CA ASN A 237 13.37 0.18 -6.39
C ASN A 237 13.52 -0.98 -5.40
N ARG A 238 14.62 -1.71 -5.57
CA ARG A 238 15.23 -2.59 -4.58
C ARG A 238 16.00 -1.72 -3.57
N GLY A 239 15.28 -1.10 -2.64
CA GLY A 239 15.89 -0.31 -1.57
C GLY A 239 16.68 -1.19 -0.59
N ALA A 240 17.61 -0.59 0.17
CA ALA A 240 18.48 -1.28 1.13
C ALA A 240 17.77 -2.04 2.27
N HIS A 241 16.47 -1.80 2.46
CA HIS A 241 15.63 -2.45 3.49
C HIS A 241 14.67 -3.50 2.92
N ARG A 242 14.70 -3.73 1.60
CA ARG A 242 14.05 -4.86 0.97
C ARG A 242 15.04 -6.01 0.94
N SER A 243 14.75 -7.10 1.64
CA SER A 243 15.60 -8.29 1.52
C SER A 243 15.51 -8.81 0.08
N SER A 244 16.68 -8.99 -0.54
CA SER A 244 16.79 -9.53 -1.90
C SER A 244 16.38 -11.00 -2.01
N ALA A 245 16.22 -11.70 -0.87
CA ALA A 245 15.90 -13.11 -0.81
C ALA A 245 14.39 -13.42 -0.66
N ASP A 246 13.61 -12.52 -0.04
CA ASP A 246 12.20 -12.79 0.28
C ASP A 246 11.24 -11.63 0.01
N GLY A 247 11.73 -10.47 -0.47
CA GLY A 247 10.90 -9.39 -1.00
C GLY A 247 10.32 -8.42 0.03
N TRP A 248 10.45 -8.70 1.33
CA TRP A 248 9.88 -7.93 2.43
C TRP A 248 10.64 -6.65 2.74
N TRP A 249 9.91 -5.58 3.08
CA TRP A 249 10.47 -4.39 3.72
C TRP A 249 10.33 -4.53 5.23
N TYR A 250 11.41 -4.31 5.99
CA TYR A 250 11.41 -4.44 7.45
C TYR A 250 11.38 -3.10 8.18
N THR A 251 10.59 -3.01 9.25
CA THR A 251 10.58 -1.85 10.15
C THR A 251 11.83 -1.90 11.01
N HIS A 252 12.53 -0.77 11.21
CA HIS A 252 13.66 -0.71 12.16
C HIS A 252 13.16 -0.81 13.60
N ASP A 253 12.01 -0.19 13.88
CA ASP A 253 11.24 -0.34 15.11
C ASP A 253 9.87 -0.91 14.75
N SER A 254 9.45 -2.01 15.37
CA SER A 254 8.11 -2.57 15.12
C SER A 254 7.06 -1.48 15.31
N LEU A 255 6.25 -1.20 14.28
CA LEU A 255 5.19 -0.20 14.37
C LEU A 255 4.14 -0.74 15.35
N ILE A 256 4.09 -0.13 16.53
CA ILE A 256 3.34 -0.63 17.69
C ILE A 256 1.87 -0.85 17.34
N ASN A 257 1.29 0.09 16.61
CA ASN A 257 -0.09 0.01 16.17
C ASN A 257 -0.29 0.83 14.89
N ILE A 258 -0.87 0.21 13.87
CA ILE A 258 -1.31 0.88 12.65
C ILE A 258 -2.83 0.76 12.60
N ASN A 259 -3.51 1.87 12.91
CA ASN A 259 -4.97 1.98 12.84
C ASN A 259 -5.43 2.67 11.55
N LYS A 260 -4.51 3.17 10.73
CA LYS A 260 -4.82 3.88 9.50
C LYS A 260 -3.71 3.64 8.47
N LEU A 261 -4.07 3.51 7.21
CA LEU A 261 -3.15 3.58 6.07
C LEU A 261 -3.59 4.73 5.18
N SER A 262 -2.79 5.78 5.15
CA SER A 262 -2.94 6.92 4.25
C SER A 262 -2.10 6.65 3.00
N ILE A 263 -2.72 6.04 1.99
CA ILE A 263 -2.09 5.63 0.74
C ILE A 263 -2.14 6.78 -0.26
N ARG A 264 -1.01 7.16 -0.85
CA ARG A 264 -0.91 8.26 -1.82
C ARG A 264 0.02 7.90 -2.97
N ILE A 265 -0.40 8.20 -4.20
CA ILE A 265 0.42 8.14 -5.40
C ILE A 265 0.92 9.53 -5.74
N LEU A 266 2.24 9.65 -5.84
CA LEU A 266 2.93 10.90 -6.13
C LEU A 266 3.59 10.83 -7.51
N THR A 267 3.56 11.97 -8.19
CA THR A 267 4.32 12.26 -9.41
C THR A 267 5.83 12.28 -9.13
N PRO A 268 6.71 12.27 -10.16
CA PRO A 268 8.16 12.43 -10.00
C PRO A 268 8.60 13.63 -9.15
N ASN A 269 7.82 14.72 -9.21
CA ASN A 269 8.06 15.94 -8.43
C ASN A 269 7.57 15.82 -6.98
N GLY A 270 6.85 14.75 -6.64
CA GLY A 270 6.37 14.46 -5.28
C GLY A 270 4.98 15.05 -4.97
N PHE A 271 4.28 15.59 -5.96
CA PHE A 271 2.90 16.04 -5.81
C PHE A 271 1.92 14.89 -6.10
N GLN A 272 0.78 14.89 -5.42
CA GLN A 272 -0.30 13.96 -5.72
C GLN A 272 -0.84 14.21 -7.13
N ILE A 273 -1.33 13.14 -7.75
CA ILE A 273 -2.05 13.24 -9.01
C ILE A 273 -3.41 13.90 -8.72
N GLN A 274 -3.73 14.98 -9.42
CA GLN A 274 -4.97 15.74 -9.28
C GLN A 274 -5.85 15.59 -10.53
N GLY A 275 -7.12 16.00 -10.42
CA GLY A 275 -8.05 16.06 -11.56
C GLY A 275 -8.75 14.74 -11.88
N PHE A 276 -8.74 13.79 -10.95
CA PHE A 276 -9.45 12.52 -11.06
C PHE A 276 -10.50 12.44 -9.95
N ASN A 277 -11.73 12.76 -10.33
CA ASN A 277 -12.91 12.46 -9.54
C ASN A 277 -13.52 11.18 -10.13
N ASP A 278 -13.81 10.23 -9.26
CA ASP A 278 -14.47 8.98 -9.60
C ASP A 278 -15.91 8.94 -9.09
N VAL A 279 -16.31 9.91 -8.25
CA VAL A 279 -17.66 10.08 -7.72
C VAL A 279 -18.24 11.42 -8.17
N PHE A 280 -19.50 11.42 -8.61
CA PHE A 280 -20.22 12.63 -9.01
C PHE A 280 -21.64 12.64 -8.44
N LEU A 281 -22.16 13.84 -8.13
CA LEU A 281 -23.57 14.01 -7.81
C LEU A 281 -24.43 14.01 -9.07
N ILE A 282 -25.57 13.34 -8.96
CA ILE A 282 -26.59 13.29 -10.00
C ILE A 282 -27.57 14.44 -9.76
N THR A 283 -27.81 15.20 -10.81
CA THR A 283 -28.82 16.26 -10.80
C THR A 283 -30.13 15.82 -11.41
N HIS A 284 -30.06 14.96 -12.42
CA HIS A 284 -31.22 14.56 -13.19
C HIS A 284 -30.96 13.24 -13.91
N ILE A 285 -31.96 12.36 -13.97
CA ILE A 285 -31.97 11.16 -14.81
C ILE A 285 -33.19 11.24 -15.71
N LYS A 286 -32.96 11.12 -17.01
CA LYS A 286 -34.00 11.09 -18.03
C LYS A 286 -34.04 9.71 -18.68
N GLU A 287 -35.19 9.06 -18.64
CA GLU A 287 -35.39 7.83 -19.37
C GLU A 287 -35.75 8.08 -20.84
N MET A 288 -35.18 7.24 -21.68
CA MET A 288 -35.46 7.10 -23.10
C MET A 288 -35.91 5.65 -23.36
N SER A 289 -36.20 5.28 -24.60
CA SER A 289 -36.69 3.94 -24.97
C SER A 289 -35.82 2.79 -24.44
N ASP A 290 -34.52 2.87 -24.70
CA ASP A 290 -33.50 1.83 -24.47
C ASP A 290 -32.34 2.32 -23.60
N ASP A 291 -32.33 3.62 -23.27
CA ASP A 291 -31.24 4.31 -22.61
C ASP A 291 -31.74 5.12 -21.40
N LEU A 292 -30.83 5.38 -20.47
CA LEU A 292 -30.99 6.39 -19.42
C LEU A 292 -29.91 7.47 -19.61
N GLU A 293 -30.31 8.73 -19.67
CA GLU A 293 -29.43 9.88 -19.72
C GLU A 293 -29.28 10.49 -18.33
N ILE A 294 -28.06 10.49 -17.79
CA ILE A 294 -27.73 11.01 -16.47
C ILE A 294 -27.01 12.35 -16.61
N THR A 295 -27.55 13.37 -15.96
CA THR A 295 -26.93 14.70 -15.87
C THR A 295 -26.24 14.86 -14.51
N LEU A 296 -24.97 15.23 -14.54
CA LEU A 296 -24.13 15.39 -13.36
C LEU A 296 -24.04 16.86 -12.94
N ASN A 297 -23.86 17.08 -11.63
CA ASN A 297 -23.73 18.40 -11.05
C ASN A 297 -22.46 19.12 -11.54
N ASP A 298 -21.35 18.41 -11.50
CA ASP A 298 -20.03 18.95 -11.84
C ASP A 298 -19.66 18.70 -13.30
N SER A 299 -18.87 19.61 -13.85
CA SER A 299 -18.17 19.36 -15.10
C SER A 299 -17.11 18.30 -14.89
N PHE A 300 -17.00 17.38 -15.84
CA PHE A 300 -16.00 16.33 -15.81
C PHE A 300 -15.19 16.32 -17.11
N GLY A 301 -13.92 15.95 -16.99
CA GLY A 301 -13.03 15.80 -18.12
C GLY A 301 -13.22 14.45 -18.81
N LEU A 302 -12.56 14.27 -19.95
CA LEU A 302 -12.50 12.97 -20.62
C LEU A 302 -11.99 11.89 -19.66
N ASN A 303 -10.93 12.19 -18.91
CA ASN A 303 -10.34 11.31 -17.88
C ASN A 303 -11.29 10.82 -16.76
N ASN A 304 -12.55 11.24 -16.72
CA ASN A 304 -13.52 10.83 -15.70
C ASN A 304 -14.60 9.88 -16.24
N PHE A 305 -14.95 9.96 -17.53
CA PHE A 305 -15.94 9.09 -18.14
C PHE A 305 -15.65 8.89 -19.63
N HIS A 306 -15.69 7.63 -20.06
CA HIS A 306 -15.63 7.22 -21.46
C HIS A 306 -16.69 6.18 -21.77
N VAL A 307 -17.02 6.04 -23.05
CA VAL A 307 -17.80 4.90 -23.55
C VAL A 307 -17.09 3.61 -23.15
N GLY A 308 -17.84 2.65 -22.61
CA GLY A 308 -17.29 1.39 -22.08
C GLY A 308 -16.95 1.42 -20.59
N ASN A 309 -17.01 2.57 -19.91
CA ASN A 309 -16.77 2.63 -18.48
C ASN A 309 -17.92 1.98 -17.71
N ARG A 310 -17.58 1.15 -16.73
CA ARG A 310 -18.50 0.60 -15.74
C ARG A 310 -18.82 1.65 -14.69
N ILE A 311 -20.08 1.77 -14.34
CA ILE A 311 -20.56 2.71 -13.33
C ILE A 311 -21.53 2.02 -12.37
N GLY A 312 -21.65 2.58 -11.16
CA GLY A 312 -22.65 2.18 -10.17
C GLY A 312 -23.30 3.40 -9.53
N PHE A 313 -24.45 3.17 -8.88
CA PHE A 313 -25.27 4.21 -8.26
C PHE A 313 -25.43 3.97 -6.76
N LYS A 314 -25.59 5.05 -5.99
CA LYS A 314 -25.83 4.98 -4.55
C LYS A 314 -26.52 6.21 -3.99
N GLY A 315 -27.38 6.01 -3.00
CA GLY A 315 -28.12 7.08 -2.32
C GLY A 315 -29.17 7.71 -3.22
N LEU A 316 -29.74 6.93 -4.14
CA LEU A 316 -30.85 7.37 -4.96
C LEU A 316 -32.12 7.38 -4.12
N SER A 317 -32.81 8.52 -4.11
CA SER A 317 -34.13 8.65 -3.52
C SER A 317 -35.09 9.18 -4.56
N GLU A 318 -36.14 8.42 -4.83
CA GLU A 318 -37.25 8.91 -5.64
C GLU A 318 -38.11 9.83 -4.79
N GLN A 319 -38.42 11.00 -5.34
CA GLN A 319 -39.41 11.87 -4.75
C GLN A 319 -40.77 11.22 -5.01
N GLU A 320 -41.50 10.88 -3.93
CA GLU A 320 -42.89 10.45 -4.04
C GLU A 320 -43.68 11.53 -4.79
N ASP A 321 -44.08 11.22 -6.01
CA ASP A 321 -44.99 12.05 -6.80
C ASP A 321 -46.41 11.54 -6.54
N PRO A 322 -47.27 12.31 -5.85
CA PRO A 322 -48.60 11.86 -5.44
C PRO A 322 -49.56 11.61 -6.62
N ASP A 323 -49.21 12.05 -7.84
CA ASP A 323 -50.01 11.87 -9.05
C ASP A 323 -49.61 10.62 -9.87
N VAL A 324 -48.73 9.80 -9.31
CA VAL A 324 -48.14 8.65 -9.97
C VAL A 324 -48.68 7.38 -9.38
N ASP A 325 -49.22 6.53 -10.24
CA ASP A 325 -49.74 5.23 -9.86
C ASP A 325 -48.60 4.39 -9.22
N PRO A 326 -48.70 4.02 -7.93
CA PRO A 326 -47.71 3.18 -7.26
C PRO A 326 -47.63 1.76 -7.85
N ASP A 327 -48.56 1.39 -8.74
CA ASP A 327 -48.56 0.13 -9.48
C ASP A 327 -47.77 0.21 -10.81
N ILE A 328 -47.09 1.33 -11.13
CA ILE A 328 -46.09 1.36 -12.23
C ILE A 328 -44.89 0.53 -11.78
N ASP A 329 -44.72 -0.63 -12.43
CA ASP A 329 -43.65 -1.60 -12.16
C ASP A 329 -42.26 -0.96 -12.20
N GLY A 330 -41.52 -1.12 -11.11
CA GLY A 330 -40.07 -0.90 -11.05
C GLY A 330 -39.66 0.39 -10.35
N ASP A 331 -39.14 0.26 -9.12
CA ASP A 331 -38.37 1.31 -8.46
C ASP A 331 -37.04 1.49 -9.21
N LEU A 332 -36.90 2.59 -9.97
CA LEU A 332 -35.72 2.89 -10.78
C LEU A 332 -34.50 3.08 -9.87
N ALA A 333 -34.66 3.71 -8.72
CA ALA A 333 -33.58 3.84 -7.74
C ALA A 333 -33.08 2.44 -7.31
N THR A 334 -33.99 1.54 -6.94
CA THR A 334 -33.65 0.15 -6.62
C THR A 334 -33.01 -0.59 -7.80
N TYR A 335 -33.50 -0.39 -9.03
CA TYR A 335 -32.90 -0.97 -10.23
C TYR A 335 -31.46 -0.48 -10.45
N LEU A 336 -31.22 0.83 -10.34
CA LEU A 336 -29.91 1.44 -10.55
C LEU A 336 -28.91 1.08 -9.44
N GLU A 337 -29.34 1.00 -8.18
CA GLU A 337 -28.46 0.66 -7.05
C GLU A 337 -28.06 -0.82 -7.02
N ASN A 338 -28.89 -1.71 -7.58
CA ASN A 338 -28.63 -3.15 -7.59
C ASN A 338 -27.88 -3.65 -8.84
N ASN A 339 -27.63 -2.77 -9.81
CA ASN A 339 -26.99 -3.13 -11.07
C ASN A 339 -25.75 -2.27 -11.35
N GLU A 340 -24.84 -2.83 -12.13
CA GLU A 340 -23.76 -2.08 -12.76
C GLU A 340 -24.09 -1.83 -14.23
N PHE A 341 -23.64 -0.68 -14.74
CA PHE A 341 -23.95 -0.24 -16.09
C PHE A 341 -22.70 0.13 -16.86
N GLU A 342 -22.75 -0.04 -18.18
CA GLU A 342 -21.73 0.44 -19.08
C GLU A 342 -22.17 1.76 -19.72
N VAL A 343 -21.27 2.75 -19.72
CA VAL A 343 -21.49 4.04 -20.37
C VAL A 343 -21.53 3.84 -21.89
N SER A 344 -22.65 4.20 -22.52
CA SER A 344 -22.86 4.12 -23.96
C SER A 344 -22.52 5.42 -24.70
N ALA A 345 -22.64 6.57 -24.03
CA ALA A 345 -22.28 7.88 -24.58
C ALA A 345 -21.83 8.86 -23.49
N VAL A 346 -20.99 9.83 -23.88
CA VAL A 346 -20.46 10.87 -22.98
C VAL A 346 -20.54 12.23 -23.67
N SER A 347 -21.11 13.23 -22.99
CA SER A 347 -21.15 14.62 -23.42
C SER A 347 -20.67 15.53 -22.29
N THR A 348 -19.36 15.79 -22.27
CA THR A 348 -18.69 16.62 -21.24
C THR A 348 -19.23 18.05 -21.22
N GLY A 349 -19.51 18.64 -22.39
CA GLY A 349 -20.03 20.00 -22.51
C GLY A 349 -21.42 20.20 -21.90
N THR A 350 -22.24 19.14 -21.88
CA THR A 350 -23.56 19.16 -21.23
C THR A 350 -23.58 18.45 -19.89
N LYS A 351 -22.44 17.96 -19.40
CA LYS A 351 -22.30 17.17 -18.16
C LYS A 351 -23.18 15.92 -18.15
N LYS A 352 -23.31 15.26 -19.29
CA LYS A 352 -24.18 14.10 -19.46
C LYS A 352 -23.42 12.84 -19.77
N ILE A 353 -23.89 11.74 -19.22
CA ILE A 353 -23.53 10.39 -19.65
C ILE A 353 -24.82 9.64 -19.99
N THR A 354 -24.71 8.64 -20.85
CA THR A 354 -25.81 7.76 -21.20
C THR A 354 -25.42 6.33 -20.87
N ILE A 355 -26.36 5.54 -20.37
CA ILE A 355 -26.24 4.09 -20.17
C ILE A 355 -27.38 3.38 -20.86
N LYS A 356 -27.13 2.14 -21.27
CA LYS A 356 -28.17 1.24 -21.78
C LYS A 356 -28.92 0.56 -20.65
N LYS A 357 -30.24 0.48 -20.78
CA LYS A 357 -31.06 -0.36 -19.90
C LYS A 357 -30.76 -1.84 -20.15
N THR A 358 -30.94 -2.64 -19.11
CA THR A 358 -30.87 -4.10 -19.20
C THR A 358 -32.11 -4.60 -19.92
N ILE A 359 -31.93 -5.53 -20.85
CA ILE A 359 -33.05 -6.16 -21.57
C ILE A 359 -33.85 -6.98 -20.55
N SER A 360 -35.13 -6.66 -20.39
CA SER A 360 -36.05 -7.38 -19.50
C SER A 360 -36.79 -8.51 -20.22
N GLY A 361 -36.92 -8.41 -21.55
CA GLY A 361 -37.60 -9.42 -22.36
C GLY A 361 -37.30 -9.30 -23.84
N TYR A 362 -37.99 -10.11 -24.61
CA TYR A 362 -38.02 -10.00 -26.07
C TYR A 362 -39.47 -10.07 -26.52
N SER A 363 -39.84 -9.15 -27.41
CA SER A 363 -41.17 -9.12 -27.98
C SER A 363 -41.39 -10.34 -28.89
N SER A 364 -42.63 -10.54 -29.32
CA SER A 364 -42.98 -11.60 -30.27
C SER A 364 -42.25 -11.55 -31.62
N ASP A 365 -41.69 -10.39 -32.01
CA ASP A 365 -40.88 -10.24 -33.23
C ASP A 365 -39.36 -10.40 -33.00
N GLY A 366 -38.95 -10.63 -31.74
CA GLY A 366 -37.56 -10.77 -31.34
C GLY A 366 -36.84 -9.45 -31.01
N SER A 367 -37.54 -8.30 -31.01
CA SER A 367 -36.99 -7.03 -30.54
C SER A 367 -36.74 -7.07 -29.02
N PRO A 368 -35.63 -6.50 -28.53
CA PRO A 368 -35.41 -6.37 -27.09
C PRO A 368 -36.48 -5.47 -26.47
N GLU A 369 -37.01 -5.90 -25.33
CA GLU A 369 -37.89 -5.12 -24.47
C GLU A 369 -37.13 -4.70 -23.22
N TYR A 370 -37.45 -3.50 -22.75
CA TYR A 370 -36.85 -2.88 -21.58
C TYR A 370 -37.96 -2.51 -20.62
N ASP A 371 -37.67 -2.57 -19.33
CA ASP A 371 -38.58 -2.04 -18.32
C ASP A 371 -38.79 -0.54 -18.57
N ASP A 372 -40.02 -0.08 -18.32
CA ASP A 372 -40.45 1.31 -18.46
C ASP A 372 -40.67 1.86 -17.05
N TYR A 373 -39.79 2.77 -16.63
CA TYR A 373 -39.85 3.39 -15.32
C TYR A 373 -40.65 4.73 -15.35
N GLY A 374 -41.26 5.05 -16.50
CA GLY A 374 -42.15 6.18 -16.70
C GLY A 374 -41.46 7.51 -17.05
N PRO A 375 -42.23 8.58 -17.33
CA PRO A 375 -41.68 9.89 -17.66
C PRO A 375 -40.97 10.53 -16.45
N LEU A 376 -39.68 10.25 -16.36
CA LEU A 376 -38.79 10.59 -15.25
C LEU A 376 -38.28 12.03 -15.22
N ASP A 377 -38.85 12.91 -16.06
CA ASP A 377 -38.36 14.29 -16.24
C ASP A 377 -38.31 15.11 -14.91
N ASN A 378 -38.82 14.62 -13.76
CA ASN A 378 -38.66 15.25 -12.44
C ASN A 378 -38.65 14.34 -11.18
N ARG A 379 -38.55 12.99 -11.25
CA ARG A 379 -38.80 12.14 -10.05
C ARG A 379 -37.61 11.84 -9.16
N ILE A 380 -36.36 11.88 -9.63
CA ILE A 380 -35.21 11.62 -8.76
C ILE A 380 -34.76 12.92 -8.09
N GLN A 381 -34.84 12.95 -6.76
CA GLN A 381 -34.33 14.07 -5.97
C GLN A 381 -32.80 14.06 -5.88
N VAL A 382 -32.25 15.28 -5.96
CA VAL A 382 -30.87 15.75 -6.17
C VAL A 382 -29.83 15.31 -5.12
N SER A 383 -29.75 14.03 -4.75
CA SER A 383 -28.69 13.56 -3.84
C SER A 383 -28.08 12.20 -4.14
N GLY A 384 -28.54 11.54 -5.21
CA GLY A 384 -27.93 10.33 -5.74
C GLY A 384 -26.50 10.57 -6.23
N LYS A 385 -25.68 9.54 -6.08
CA LYS A 385 -24.28 9.56 -6.50
C LYS A 385 -24.04 8.48 -7.52
N ILE A 386 -23.16 8.79 -8.44
CA ILE A 386 -22.59 7.84 -9.39
C ILE A 386 -21.10 7.66 -9.09
N MET A 387 -20.62 6.43 -9.17
CA MET A 387 -19.19 6.12 -9.17
C MET A 387 -18.77 5.51 -10.49
N ASN A 388 -17.65 5.96 -11.06
CA ASN A 388 -17.00 5.28 -12.16
C ASN A 388 -16.13 4.13 -11.64
N LEU A 389 -16.65 2.91 -11.78
CA LEU A 389 -16.00 1.68 -11.34
C LEU A 389 -14.84 1.24 -12.25
N SER A 390 -14.72 1.82 -13.43
CA SER A 390 -13.54 1.61 -14.29
C SER A 390 -12.32 2.44 -13.89
N ILE A 391 -12.47 3.36 -12.93
CA ILE A 391 -11.39 4.22 -12.43
C ILE A 391 -11.10 3.82 -10.99
N GLN A 392 -10.53 2.63 -10.83
CA GLN A 392 -10.20 2.07 -9.52
C GLN A 392 -8.73 1.76 -9.42
N SER A 393 -8.19 1.97 -8.22
CA SER A 393 -6.89 1.44 -7.85
C SER A 393 -7.04 0.29 -6.88
N THR A 394 -6.08 -0.64 -6.99
CA THR A 394 -6.01 -1.81 -6.12
C THR A 394 -4.61 -1.90 -5.54
N PHE A 395 -4.52 -2.04 -4.23
CA PHE A 395 -3.28 -2.15 -3.49
C PHE A 395 -3.28 -3.41 -2.64
N GLY A 396 -2.44 -4.37 -3.00
CA GLY A 396 -2.21 -5.59 -2.24
C GLY A 396 -0.99 -5.48 -1.35
N PHE A 397 -1.17 -5.76 -0.06
CA PHE A 397 -0.10 -5.79 0.94
C PHE A 397 -0.11 -7.10 1.71
N ASN A 398 1.08 -7.66 1.91
CA ASN A 398 1.27 -8.73 2.90
C ASN A 398 1.95 -8.11 4.11
N ILE A 399 1.45 -8.37 5.32
CA ILE A 399 1.90 -7.69 6.53
C ILE A 399 2.22 -8.72 7.61
N LYS A 400 3.48 -8.73 8.07
CA LYS A 400 3.91 -9.53 9.22
C LYS A 400 3.78 -8.73 10.51
N SER A 401 3.10 -9.31 11.48
CA SER A 401 2.77 -8.73 12.79
C SER A 401 3.12 -9.73 13.90
N THR A 402 3.18 -9.25 15.15
CA THR A 402 3.26 -10.13 16.32
C THR A 402 2.10 -9.94 17.28
N LYS A 403 1.50 -11.05 17.71
CA LYS A 403 0.51 -11.09 18.80
C LYS A 403 1.04 -11.87 19.98
N PHE A 404 0.60 -11.49 21.18
CA PHE A 404 0.80 -12.29 22.38
C PHE A 404 -0.21 -13.45 22.36
N ALA A 405 0.27 -14.69 22.35
CA ALA A 405 -0.57 -15.83 22.64
C ALA A 405 -0.93 -15.82 24.12
N PHE A 406 -2.22 -15.85 24.42
CA PHE A 406 -2.68 -16.29 25.73
C PHE A 406 -2.73 -17.81 25.70
N PRO A 407 -2.21 -18.53 26.71
CA PRO A 407 -2.39 -19.97 26.78
C PRO A 407 -3.90 -20.26 26.82
N GLU A 408 -4.36 -21.18 25.96
CA GLU A 408 -5.70 -21.74 26.07
C GLU A 408 -5.89 -22.23 27.51
N LYS A 409 -6.92 -21.74 28.20
CA LYS A 409 -7.31 -22.36 29.46
C LYS A 409 -7.73 -23.79 29.12
N GLN A 410 -6.90 -24.76 29.47
CA GLN A 410 -7.33 -26.15 29.55
C GLN A 410 -8.55 -26.17 30.47
N GLN A 411 -9.72 -26.44 29.90
CA GLN A 411 -10.89 -26.82 30.68
C GLN A 411 -10.53 -28.15 31.35
N ILE A 412 -10.19 -28.08 32.63
CA ILE A 412 -10.15 -29.25 33.49
C ILE A 412 -11.61 -29.70 33.61
N THR A 413 -11.90 -30.89 33.07
CA THR A 413 -13.22 -31.53 33.11
C THR A 413 -13.43 -32.23 34.44
#